data_AF-I0KZN6-F1
#
_entry.id   AF-I0KZN6-F1
#
_cell.length_a   1.000
_cell.length_b   1.000
_cell.length_c   1.000
_cell.angle_alpha   90.00
_cell.angle_beta   90.00
_cell.angle_gamma   90.00
#
_symmetry.space_group_name_H-M   'P 1'
#
loop_
_entity.id
_entity.type
_entity.pdbx_description
1 polymer ?
#
loop_
_entity_poly.entity_id
_entity_poly.type
_entity_poly.pdbx_seq_one_letter_code
_entity_poly.pdbx_strand_id
1 'polypeptide(L)'
;MSVIHVPGAELERVHELLRRTKELMDSASIRSMGAVVDTLGQRSLEDAAHHFEKRWGDGRHVVAKDLEGVRDAAKAVADAFREADTQTVNALTAPAEGAAP
;
A
#
# COMPACT_ATOMS: atom_id res chain seq x y z
N MET A 1 10.88 6.29 -30.18
CA MET A 1 11.01 6.69 -28.77
C MET A 1 9.71 6.29 -28.08
N SER A 2 9.72 5.25 -27.25
CA SER A 2 8.50 4.85 -26.55
C SER A 2 8.24 5.87 -25.44
N VAL A 3 7.17 6.66 -25.58
CA VAL A 3 6.71 7.55 -24.53
C VAL A 3 6.20 6.66 -23.41
N ILE A 4 6.96 6.55 -22.33
CA ILE A 4 6.48 5.91 -21.11
C ILE A 4 5.45 6.87 -20.55
N HIS A 5 4.17 6.64 -20.88
CA HIS A 5 3.06 7.37 -20.28
C HIS A 5 2.91 6.84 -18.85
N VAL A 6 3.46 7.56 -17.88
CA VAL A 6 3.34 7.18 -16.48
C VAL A 6 2.05 7.76 -15.92
N PRO A 7 1.08 6.91 -15.57
CA PRO A 7 -0.24 7.33 -15.16
C PRO A 7 -0.19 7.70 -13.66
N GLY A 8 0.26 8.93 -13.35
CA GLY A 8 0.47 9.39 -11.98
C GLY A 8 -0.80 9.33 -11.10
N ALA A 9 -1.95 9.66 -11.68
CA ALA A 9 -3.24 9.56 -11.01
C ALA A 9 -3.62 8.10 -10.67
N GLU A 10 -3.24 7.16 -11.53
CA GLU A 10 -3.45 5.73 -11.32
C GLU A 10 -2.51 5.18 -10.24
N LEU A 11 -1.27 5.64 -10.14
CA LEU A 11 -0.37 5.29 -9.04
C LEU A 11 -0.90 5.80 -7.69
N GLU A 12 -1.42 7.03 -7.64
CA GLU A 12 -2.09 7.57 -6.46
C GLU A 12 -3.34 6.78 -6.09
N ARG A 13 -4.13 6.36 -7.08
CA ARG A 13 -5.31 5.51 -6.87
C ARG A 13 -4.92 4.14 -6.31
N VAL A 14 -3.86 3.52 -6.83
CA VAL A 14 -3.33 2.24 -6.32
C VAL A 14 -2.86 2.40 -4.88
N HIS A 15 -2.12 3.47 -4.57
CA HIS A 15 -1.67 3.77 -3.21
C HIS A 15 -2.85 3.87 -2.22
N GLU A 16 -3.91 4.60 -2.59
CA GLU A 16 -5.10 4.77 -1.76
C GLU A 16 -5.89 3.47 -1.57
N LEU A 17 -6.02 2.65 -2.63
CA LEU A 17 -6.66 1.34 -2.52
C LEU A 17 -5.90 0.42 -1.57
N LEU A 18 -4.57 0.34 -1.70
CA LEU A 18 -3.73 -0.49 -0.84
C LEU A 18 -3.79 -0.02 0.62
N ARG A 19 -3.84 1.30 0.86
CA ARG A 19 -4.06 1.87 2.19
C ARG A 19 -5.38 1.39 2.79
N ARG A 20 -6.49 1.49 2.05
CA ARG A 20 -7.81 1.04 2.53
C ARG A 20 -7.87 -0.47 2.77
N THR A 21 -7.24 -1.27 1.92
CA THR A 21 -7.17 -2.73 2.11
C THR A 21 -6.44 -3.07 3.40
N LYS A 22 -5.33 -2.38 3.70
CA LYS A 22 -4.62 -2.53 4.97
C LYS A 22 -5.52 -2.17 6.17
N GLU A 23 -6.23 -1.05 6.10
CA GLU A 23 -7.15 -0.61 7.17
C GLU A 23 -8.27 -1.63 7.43
N LEU A 24 -8.84 -2.19 6.36
CA LEU A 24 -9.84 -3.27 6.47
C LEU A 24 -9.24 -4.52 7.11
N MET A 25 -8.02 -4.91 6.74
CA MET A 25 -7.32 -6.03 7.36
C MET A 25 -6.99 -5.80 8.84
N ASP A 26 -6.79 -4.55 9.25
CA ASP A 26 -6.53 -4.20 10.64
C ASP A 26 -7.82 -4.02 11.46
N SER A 27 -9.00 -4.04 10.84
CA SER A 27 -10.28 -3.92 11.53
C SER A 27 -10.52 -5.05 12.54
N ALA A 28 -11.24 -4.75 13.63
CA ALA A 28 -11.47 -5.69 14.72
C ALA A 28 -12.22 -6.96 14.27
N SER A 29 -13.16 -6.83 13.33
CA SER A 29 -13.95 -7.94 12.77
C SER A 29 -13.12 -8.91 11.92
N ILE A 30 -12.02 -8.43 11.32
CA ILE A 30 -11.12 -9.26 10.52
C ILE A 30 -9.95 -9.78 11.35
N ARG A 31 -9.57 -9.07 12.42
CA ARG A 31 -8.39 -9.40 13.22
C ARG A 31 -8.55 -10.66 14.06
N SER A 32 -9.75 -10.93 14.58
CA SER A 32 -9.95 -12.04 15.53
C SER A 32 -11.33 -12.67 15.37
N MET A 33 -11.37 -13.98 15.53
CA MET A 33 -12.58 -14.78 15.65
C MET A 33 -12.93 -15.12 17.10
N GLY A 34 -12.14 -14.66 18.08
CA GLY A 34 -12.10 -15.21 19.44
C GLY A 34 -13.47 -15.38 20.12
N ALA A 35 -14.38 -14.41 19.98
CA ALA A 35 -15.72 -14.51 20.54
C ALA A 35 -16.57 -15.67 19.97
N VAL A 36 -16.28 -16.12 18.76
CA VAL A 36 -16.93 -17.27 18.12
C VAL A 36 -16.27 -18.58 18.57
N VAL A 37 -14.94 -18.58 18.74
CA VAL A 37 -14.16 -19.77 19.08
C VAL A 37 -14.58 -20.36 20.43
N ASP A 38 -14.72 -19.51 21.44
CA ASP A 38 -15.06 -19.93 22.81
C ASP A 38 -16.51 -20.45 22.95
N THR A 39 -17.35 -20.24 21.92
CA THR A 39 -18.76 -20.65 21.92
C THR A 39 -19.02 -22.00 21.25
N LEU A 40 -17.97 -22.63 20.68
CA LEU A 40 -18.10 -23.87 19.91
C LEU A 40 -18.39 -25.09 20.80
N GLY A 41 -18.00 -25.06 22.08
CA GLY A 41 -18.37 -26.05 23.11
C GLY A 41 -17.84 -27.46 22.87
N GLN A 42 -17.02 -27.65 21.83
CA GLN A 42 -16.40 -28.91 21.46
C GLN A 42 -14.90 -28.69 21.33
N ARG A 43 -14.13 -29.33 22.23
CA ARG A 43 -12.69 -29.14 22.40
C ARG A 43 -11.89 -29.28 21.10
N SER A 44 -12.22 -30.26 20.25
CA SER A 44 -11.55 -30.45 18.96
C SER A 44 -11.80 -29.32 17.96
N LEU A 45 -12.96 -28.67 18.06
CA LEU A 45 -13.36 -27.56 17.19
C LEU A 45 -12.75 -26.25 17.70
N GLU A 46 -12.66 -26.07 19.02
CA GLU A 46 -11.90 -25.00 19.68
C GLU A 46 -10.42 -25.05 19.28
N ASP A 47 -9.78 -26.21 19.39
CA ASP A 47 -8.38 -26.41 18.99
C ASP A 47 -8.15 -26.05 17.51
N ALA A 48 -9.03 -26.52 16.62
CA ALA A 48 -8.96 -26.21 15.19
C ALA A 48 -9.14 -24.72 14.92
N ALA A 49 -10.05 -24.07 15.64
CA ALA A 49 -10.32 -22.64 15.50
C ALA A 49 -9.16 -21.77 16.04
N HIS A 50 -8.54 -22.15 17.16
CA HIS A 50 -7.31 -21.49 17.63
C HIS A 50 -6.15 -21.66 16.65
N HIS A 51 -5.99 -22.86 16.06
CA HIS A 51 -5.00 -23.08 15.01
C HIS A 51 -5.25 -22.20 13.78
N PHE A 52 -6.51 -22.07 13.37
CA PHE A 52 -6.89 -21.16 12.29
C PHE A 52 -6.57 -19.71 12.68
N GLU A 53 -6.98 -19.24 13.86
CA GLU A 53 -6.78 -17.86 14.32
C GLU A 53 -5.29 -17.49 14.35
N LYS A 54 -4.44 -18.40 14.82
CA LYS A 54 -2.99 -18.22 14.80
C LYS A 54 -2.45 -18.06 13.38
N ARG A 55 -2.78 -19.02 12.49
CA ARG A 55 -2.30 -18.99 11.08
C ARG A 55 -2.85 -17.78 10.33
N TRP A 56 -4.09 -17.39 10.62
CA TRP A 56 -4.72 -16.20 10.07
C TRP A 56 -3.99 -14.94 10.53
N GLY A 57 -3.70 -14.81 11.84
CA GLY A 57 -2.94 -13.70 12.39
C GLY A 57 -1.55 -13.55 11.75
N ASP A 58 -0.82 -14.65 11.61
CA ASP A 58 0.50 -14.69 10.97
C ASP A 58 0.41 -14.28 9.48
N GLY A 59 -0.51 -14.90 8.72
CA GLY A 59 -0.71 -14.59 7.31
C GLY A 59 -1.15 -13.14 7.07
N ARG A 60 -2.05 -12.63 7.91
CA ARG A 60 -2.53 -11.25 7.88
C ARG A 60 -1.39 -10.26 8.12
N HIS A 61 -0.46 -10.58 9.03
CA HIS A 61 0.72 -9.74 9.27
C HIS A 61 1.63 -9.66 8.04
N VAL A 62 1.87 -10.80 7.37
CA VAL A 62 2.66 -10.85 6.14
C VAL A 62 2.00 -10.02 5.03
N VAL A 63 0.71 -10.25 4.77
CA VAL A 63 -0.02 -9.51 3.73
C VAL A 63 -0.04 -8.02 4.04
N ALA A 64 -0.20 -7.62 5.30
CA ALA A 64 -0.19 -6.22 5.69
C ALA A 64 1.17 -5.54 5.43
N LYS A 65 2.28 -6.27 5.61
CA LYS A 65 3.63 -5.80 5.32
C LYS A 65 3.87 -5.69 3.80
N ASP A 66 3.41 -6.67 3.03
CA ASP A 66 3.55 -6.64 1.57
C ASP A 66 2.74 -5.49 0.96
N LEU A 67 1.53 -5.25 1.46
CA LEU A 67 0.70 -4.10 1.08
C LEU A 67 1.40 -2.76 1.35
N GLU A 68 2.06 -2.62 2.50
CA GLU A 68 2.87 -1.42 2.79
C GLU A 68 4.02 -1.27 1.81
N GLY A 69 4.76 -2.35 1.53
CA GLY A 69 5.88 -2.31 0.59
C GLY A 69 5.45 -1.87 -0.82
N VAL A 70 4.35 -2.42 -1.34
CA VAL A 70 3.83 -2.02 -2.67
C VAL A 70 3.31 -0.59 -2.64
N ARG A 71 2.61 -0.19 -1.58
CA ARG A 71 2.08 1.17 -1.41
C ARG A 71 3.20 2.21 -1.40
N ASP A 72 4.27 1.93 -0.67
CA ASP A 72 5.40 2.84 -0.50
C ASP A 72 6.22 2.92 -1.79
N ALA A 73 6.39 1.80 -2.50
CA ALA A 73 6.99 1.78 -3.84
C ALA A 73 6.17 2.60 -4.84
N ALA A 74 4.84 2.43 -4.87
CA ALA A 74 3.97 3.21 -5.75
C ALA A 74 4.08 4.71 -5.49
N LYS A 75 4.16 5.11 -4.21
CA LYS A 75 4.37 6.51 -3.81
C LYS A 75 5.75 7.03 -4.23
N ALA A 76 6.80 6.27 -4.00
CA ALA A 76 8.17 6.66 -4.36
C ALA A 76 8.30 6.88 -5.88
N VAL A 77 7.68 6.00 -6.68
CA VAL A 77 7.65 6.16 -8.14
C VAL A 77 6.91 7.44 -8.53
N ALA A 78 5.71 7.67 -8.00
CA ALA A 78 4.94 8.88 -8.30
C ALA A 78 5.67 10.16 -7.88
N ASP A 79 6.31 10.17 -6.72
CA ASP A 79 7.07 11.31 -6.20
C ASP A 79 8.31 11.59 -7.08
N ALA A 80 9.05 10.55 -7.51
CA ALA A 80 10.20 10.70 -8.40
C ALA A 80 9.82 11.30 -9.77
N PHE A 81 8.68 10.89 -10.34
CA PHE A 81 8.20 11.48 -11.59
C PHE A 81 7.77 12.93 -11.41
N ARG A 82 7.07 13.27 -10.31
CA ARG A 82 6.68 14.65 -10.01
C ARG A 82 7.90 15.55 -9.83
N GLU A 83 8.96 15.04 -9.22
CA GLU A 83 10.23 15.76 -9.07
C GLU A 83 10.89 15.99 -10.43
N ALA A 84 10.98 14.97 -11.28
CA ALA A 84 11.54 15.08 -12.63
C ALA A 84 10.78 16.10 -13.49
N ASP A 85 9.44 16.11 -13.41
CA ASP A 85 8.61 17.09 -14.10
C ASP A 85 8.88 18.50 -13.59
N THR A 86 8.99 18.68 -12.27
CA THR A 86 9.29 19.99 -11.65
C THR A 86 10.67 20.49 -12.08
N GLN A 87 11.69 19.64 -12.08
CA GLN A 87 13.02 19.98 -12.55
C GLN A 87 13.01 20.37 -14.04
N THR A 88 12.24 19.65 -14.86
CA THR A 88 12.09 19.95 -16.29
C THR A 88 11.41 21.30 -16.51
N VAL A 89 10.31 21.58 -15.80
CA VAL A 89 9.63 22.88 -15.84
C VAL A 89 10.59 23.98 -15.41
N ASN A 90 11.32 23.81 -14.30
CA ASN A 90 12.29 24.81 -13.83
C ASN A 90 13.38 25.07 -14.87
N ALA A 91 13.90 24.04 -15.53
CA ALA A 91 14.89 24.18 -16.59
C ALA A 91 14.35 24.94 -17.82
N LEU A 92 13.07 24.74 -18.16
CA LEU A 92 12.42 25.41 -19.29
C LEU A 92 11.97 26.84 -18.97
N THR A 93 11.70 27.15 -17.70
CA THR A 93 11.21 28.47 -17.25
C THR A 93 12.34 29.35 -16.69
N ALA A 94 13.54 28.80 -16.50
CA ALA A 94 14.70 29.58 -16.12
C ALA A 94 14.99 30.64 -17.19
N PRO A 95 15.00 31.95 -16.84
CA PRO A 95 15.37 32.97 -17.79
C PRO A 95 16.82 32.74 -18.23
N ALA A 96 17.09 32.98 -19.51
CA ALA A 96 18.44 32.96 -20.06
C ALA A 96 19.26 34.15 -19.50
N GLU A 97 19.60 34.11 -18.22
CA GLU A 97 20.58 35.01 -17.62
C GLU A 97 21.98 34.57 -18.10
N GLY A 98 22.37 35.07 -19.26
CA GLY A 98 23.71 34.82 -19.79
C GLY A 98 23.95 35.23 -21.24
N ALA A 99 22.98 35.84 -21.93
CA ALA A 99 23.18 36.37 -23.27
C ALA A 99 23.01 37.90 -23.30
N ALA A 100 24.03 38.61 -22.84
CA ALA A 100 24.29 39.97 -23.29
C ALA A 100 25.79 40.10 -23.62
N PRO A 101 26.12 40.75 -24.76
CA PRO A 101 27.45 40.74 -25.40
C PRO A 101 28.53 41.51 -24.65
#